data_AF-A0A8T4NLY2-F1
#
_entry.id   AF-A0A8T4NLY2-F1
#
_cell.length_a   1.000
_cell.length_b   1.000
_cell.length_c   1.000
_cell.angle_alpha   90.00
_cell.angle_beta   90.00
_cell.angle_gamma   90.00
#
_symmetry.space_group_name_H-M   'P 1'
#
loop_
_entity.id
_entity.type
_entity.pdbx_description
1 polymer ?
#
loop_
_entity_poly.entity_id
_entity_poly.type
_entity_poly.pdbx_seq_one_letter_code
_entity_poly.pdbx_strand_id
1 'polypeptide(L)'
;MRVRVYCIIIYYLFKSIDFRHSNREAGIEICKDFQGHEKDITSNLKYFLGDLLKLKPIFRYTKLPKESNADKYAYLMRKDTKNQMKGYVKISLEEVEKFLKK
;
A
#
# COMPACT_ATOMS: atom_id res chain seq x y z
N MET A 1 -3.97 -11.98 -8.52
CA MET A 1 -2.52 -11.62 -8.50
C MET A 1 -2.28 -10.12 -8.28
N ARG A 2 -2.80 -9.22 -9.13
CA ARG A 2 -2.56 -7.75 -9.01
C ARG A 2 -2.95 -7.15 -7.65
N VAL A 3 -4.12 -7.51 -7.12
CA VAL A 3 -4.60 -7.10 -5.78
C VAL A 3 -3.63 -7.51 -4.66
N ARG A 4 -3.04 -8.70 -4.76
CA ARG A 4 -2.12 -9.21 -3.74
C ARG A 4 -0.79 -8.47 -3.78
N VAL A 5 -0.23 -8.23 -4.96
CA VAL A 5 0.95 -7.37 -5.15
C VAL A 5 0.70 -5.96 -4.60
N TYR A 6 -0.46 -5.38 -4.90
CA TYR A 6 -0.88 -4.09 -4.34
C TYR A 6 -0.86 -4.08 -2.80
N CYS A 7 -1.43 -5.10 -2.16
CA CYS A 7 -1.44 -5.21 -0.71
C CYS A 7 -0.04 -5.42 -0.10
N ILE A 8 0.83 -6.17 -0.79
CA ILE A 8 2.23 -6.37 -0.38
C ILE A 8 3.00 -5.03 -0.44
N ILE A 9 2.77 -4.21 -1.46
CA ILE A 9 3.40 -2.88 -1.55
C ILE A 9 2.97 -2.01 -0.37
N ILE A 10 1.67 -1.98 -0.04
CA ILE A 10 1.17 -1.24 1.14
C ILE A 10 1.81 -1.75 2.42
N TYR A 11 1.89 -3.07 2.62
CA TYR A 11 2.55 -3.67 3.77
C TYR A 11 3.97 -3.13 3.96
N TYR A 12 4.78 -3.10 2.91
CA TYR A 12 6.15 -2.62 2.99
C TYR A 12 6.24 -1.11 3.20
N LEU A 13 5.32 -0.32 2.63
CA LEU A 13 5.21 1.11 2.94
C LEU A 13 5.00 1.32 4.43
N PHE A 14 4.03 0.63 5.02
CA PHE A 14 3.77 0.70 6.46
C PHE A 14 4.94 0.16 7.29
N LYS A 15 5.57 -0.95 6.86
CA LYS A 15 6.76 -1.50 7.54
C LYS A 15 7.93 -0.52 7.57
N SER A 16 8.06 0.32 6.55
CA SER A 16 9.14 1.33 6.45
C SER A 16 8.91 2.56 7.34
N ILE A 17 7.65 2.80 7.72
CA ILE A 17 7.28 3.85 8.66
C ILE A 17 7.48 3.29 10.07
N ASP A 18 8.23 4.01 10.90
CA ASP A 18 8.51 3.56 12.26
C ASP A 18 7.29 3.69 13.17
N PHE A 19 6.52 2.61 13.29
CA PHE A 19 5.34 2.52 14.17
C PHE A 19 5.66 1.94 15.57
N ARG A 20 6.95 1.77 15.92
CA ARG A 20 7.41 1.05 17.13
C ARG A 20 6.88 1.58 18.47
N HIS A 21 6.21 2.73 18.49
CA HIS A 21 5.71 3.37 19.70
C HIS A 21 4.18 3.54 19.75
N SER A 22 3.42 2.85 18.90
CA SER A 22 2.00 3.17 18.78
C SER A 22 1.08 1.96 18.63
N ASN A 23 0.29 1.68 19.68
CA ASN A 23 -0.98 0.94 19.62
C ASN A 23 -2.04 1.75 18.83
N ARG A 24 -1.68 2.23 17.64
CA ARG A 24 -2.49 3.20 16.90
C ARG A 24 -3.40 2.49 15.91
N GLU A 25 -4.65 2.91 15.96
CA GLU A 25 -5.57 2.75 14.84
C GLU A 25 -4.97 3.48 13.64
N ALA A 26 -4.91 2.79 12.50
CA ALA A 26 -4.43 3.37 11.25
C ALA A 26 -5.64 3.60 10.34
N GLY A 27 -6.04 4.85 10.17
CA GLY A 27 -7.03 5.22 9.15
C GLY A 27 -6.39 5.09 7.78
N ILE A 28 -6.92 4.21 6.93
CA ILE A 28 -6.40 3.96 5.58
C ILE A 28 -7.50 4.27 4.57
N GLU A 29 -7.29 5.34 3.81
CA GLU A 29 -8.12 5.64 2.64
C GLU A 29 -7.56 4.93 1.41
N ILE A 30 -8.37 4.05 0.82
CA ILE A 30 -8.00 3.24 -0.35
C ILE A 30 -8.81 3.74 -1.54
N CYS A 31 -8.12 4.03 -2.65
CA CYS A 31 -8.82 4.38 -3.88
C CYS A 31 -9.57 3.16 -4.45
N LYS A 32 -10.79 3.38 -4.94
CA LYS A 32 -11.63 2.40 -5.65
C LYS A 32 -11.16 2.12 -7.09
N ASP A 33 -9.86 2.05 -7.32
CA ASP A 33 -9.31 1.75 -8.66
C ASP A 33 -9.42 0.25 -9.01
N PHE A 34 -9.62 -0.61 -8.00
CA PHE A 34 -9.86 -2.04 -8.16
C PHE A 34 -11.34 -2.39 -7.91
N GLN A 35 -12.23 -1.85 -8.74
CA GLN A 35 -13.66 -2.06 -8.60
C GLN A 35 -14.00 -3.57 -8.52
N GLY A 36 -14.74 -3.97 -7.49
CA GLY A 36 -15.15 -5.37 -7.26
C GLY A 36 -14.15 -6.20 -6.45
N HIS A 37 -12.99 -5.66 -6.08
CA HIS A 37 -11.96 -6.35 -5.29
C HIS A 37 -11.77 -5.78 -3.88
N GLU A 38 -12.65 -4.88 -3.42
CA GLU A 38 -12.54 -4.22 -2.13
C GLU A 38 -12.52 -5.23 -0.97
N LYS A 39 -13.29 -6.33 -1.09
CA LYS A 39 -13.33 -7.38 -0.07
C LYS A 39 -11.99 -8.12 0.02
N ASP A 40 -11.39 -8.43 -1.13
CA ASP A 40 -10.09 -9.09 -1.23
C ASP A 40 -8.98 -8.19 -0.68
N ILE A 41 -8.99 -6.90 -1.05
CA ILE A 41 -8.03 -5.91 -0.56
C ILE A 41 -8.14 -5.81 0.96
N THR A 42 -9.36 -5.64 1.50
CA THR A 42 -9.60 -5.54 2.94
C THR A 42 -9.08 -6.78 3.67
N SER A 43 -9.37 -7.98 3.16
CA SER A 43 -8.92 -9.23 3.77
C SER A 43 -7.39 -9.34 3.79
N ASN A 44 -6.74 -9.08 2.65
CA ASN A 44 -5.27 -9.12 2.56
C ASN A 44 -4.62 -8.07 3.46
N LEU A 45 -5.13 -6.84 3.49
CA LEU A 45 -4.57 -5.78 4.33
C LEU A 45 -4.80 -6.01 5.82
N LYS A 46 -5.90 -6.66 6.22
CA LYS A 46 -6.07 -7.10 7.61
C LYS A 46 -4.98 -8.09 8.01
N TYR A 47 -4.68 -9.06 7.15
CA TYR A 47 -3.58 -9.99 7.38
C TYR A 47 -2.22 -9.26 7.48
N PHE A 48 -1.89 -8.45 6.47
CA PHE A 48 -0.58 -7.79 6.43
C PHE A 48 -0.38 -6.75 7.54
N LEU A 49 -1.36 -5.89 7.77
CA LEU A 49 -1.21 -4.78 8.71
C LEU A 49 -1.61 -5.19 10.13
N GLY A 50 -2.68 -5.98 10.26
CA GLY A 50 -3.15 -6.48 11.55
C GLY A 50 -2.29 -7.60 12.09
N ASP A 51 -2.12 -8.68 11.33
CA ASP A 51 -1.48 -9.87 11.88
C ASP A 51 0.05 -9.73 11.92
N LEU A 52 0.66 -9.18 10.86
CA LEU A 52 2.13 -9.05 10.78
C LEU A 52 2.68 -7.77 11.42
N LEU A 53 2.00 -6.62 11.25
CA LEU A 53 2.47 -5.34 11.81
C LEU A 53 1.77 -4.94 13.13
N LYS A 54 0.77 -5.71 13.59
CA LYS A 54 0.03 -5.44 14.83
C LYS A 54 -0.68 -4.09 14.84
N LEU A 55 -1.09 -3.59 13.68
CA LEU A 55 -1.88 -2.37 13.52
C LEU A 55 -3.38 -2.70 13.59
N LYS A 56 -4.21 -1.72 13.95
CA LYS A 56 -5.67 -1.83 13.85
C LYS A 56 -6.16 -0.97 12.67
N PRO A 57 -6.16 -1.49 11.43
CA PRO A 57 -6.51 -0.68 10.27
C PRO A 57 -8.01 -0.43 10.20
N ILE A 58 -8.38 0.82 9.94
CA ILE A 58 -9.75 1.26 9.64
C ILE A 58 -9.76 1.68 8.18
N PHE A 59 -10.47 0.91 7.35
CA PHE A 59 -10.48 1.12 5.90
C PHE A 59 -11.64 2.00 5.46
N ARG A 60 -11.35 2.97 4.59
CA ARG A 60 -12.35 3.75 3.87
C ARG A 60 -12.04 3.71 2.39
N TYR A 61 -13.02 3.33 1.57
CA TYR A 61 -12.86 3.30 0.13
C TYR A 61 -13.36 4.61 -0.49
N THR A 62 -12.49 5.33 -1.18
CA THR A 62 -12.78 6.64 -1.78
C THR A 62 -12.51 6.62 -3.29
N LYS A 63 -13.12 7.54 -4.05
CA LYS A 63 -12.72 7.75 -5.45
C LYS A 63 -11.60 8.77 -5.45
N LEU A 64 -10.52 8.54 -6.20
CA LEU A 64 -9.46 9.51 -6.32
C LEU A 64 -9.95 10.71 -7.16
N PRO A 65 -9.88 11.95 -6.63
CA PRO A 65 -10.14 13.14 -7.43
C PRO A 65 -9.10 13.26 -8.56
N LYS A 66 -9.54 13.64 -9.76
CA LYS A 66 -8.65 13.87 -10.92
C LYS A 66 -7.56 14.91 -10.63
N GLU A 67 -7.82 15.87 -9.74
CA GLU A 67 -6.85 16.91 -9.40
C GLU A 67 -6.02 16.58 -8.15
N SER A 68 -6.14 15.36 -7.63
CA SER A 68 -5.42 14.94 -6.43
C SER A 68 -3.91 14.96 -6.65
N ASN A 69 -3.17 15.20 -5.56
CA ASN A 69 -1.72 15.14 -5.57
C ASN A 69 -1.21 13.75 -5.97
N ALA A 70 -1.97 12.68 -5.66
CA ALA A 70 -1.61 11.32 -6.08
C ALA A 70 -1.70 11.13 -7.60
N ASP A 71 -2.73 11.68 -8.25
CA ASP A 71 -2.85 11.62 -9.73
C ASP A 71 -1.75 12.44 -10.41
N LYS A 72 -1.52 13.67 -9.91
CA LYS A 72 -0.41 14.53 -10.37
C LYS A 72 0.95 13.84 -10.19
N TYR A 73 1.17 13.20 -9.05
CA TYR A 73 2.39 12.45 -8.76
C TYR A 73 2.54 11.23 -9.66
N ALA A 74 1.48 10.44 -9.87
CA ALA A 74 1.52 9.30 -10.79
C ALA A 74 1.83 9.75 -12.23
N TYR A 75 1.28 10.88 -12.67
CA TYR A 75 1.59 11.49 -13.96
C TYR A 75 3.06 11.92 -14.07
N LEU A 76 3.60 12.57 -13.03
CA LEU A 76 5.02 12.95 -12.99
C LEU A 76 5.93 11.72 -13.02
N MET A 77 5.62 10.68 -12.26
CA MET A 77 6.44 9.46 -12.21
C MET A 77 6.48 8.72 -13.54
N ARG A 78 5.43 8.77 -14.36
CA ARG A 78 5.45 8.18 -15.72
C ARG A 78 6.44 8.88 -16.65
N LYS A 79 6.78 10.14 -16.36
CA LYS A 79 7.69 10.95 -17.18
C LYS A 79 9.11 11.00 -16.62
N ASP A 80 9.29 10.58 -15.38
CA ASP A 80 10.60 10.58 -14.74
C ASP A 80 11.40 9.35 -15.16
N THR A 81 12.51 9.58 -15.85
CA THR A 81 13.47 8.54 -16.28
C THR A 81 14.71 8.49 -15.39
N LYS A 82 14.87 9.45 -14.47
CA LYS A 82 16.04 9.57 -13.59
C LYS A 82 15.59 9.67 -12.15
N ASN A 83 15.67 8.55 -11.46
CA ASN A 83 15.13 8.39 -10.12
C ASN A 83 15.96 9.15 -9.07
N GLN A 84 15.51 10.34 -8.63
CA GLN A 84 16.25 11.22 -7.72
C GLN A 84 15.74 11.24 -6.26
N MET A 85 14.70 10.49 -5.91
CA MET A 85 14.15 10.56 -4.55
C MET A 85 14.92 9.69 -3.55
N LYS A 86 15.33 10.30 -2.43
CA LYS A 86 16.06 9.64 -1.33
C LYS A 86 15.20 8.71 -0.45
N GLY A 87 13.89 8.65 -0.66
CA GLY A 87 12.92 8.02 0.26
C GLY A 87 12.26 6.73 -0.24
N TYR A 88 12.85 6.01 -1.20
CA TYR A 88 12.25 4.77 -1.68
C TYR A 88 12.24 3.69 -0.59
N VAL A 89 11.09 3.02 -0.45
CA VAL A 89 11.03 1.77 0.30
C VAL A 89 11.81 0.74 -0.48
N LYS A 90 12.95 0.30 0.07
CA LYS A 90 13.78 -0.72 -0.53
C LYS A 90 13.08 -2.08 -0.38
N ILE A 91 12.47 -2.54 -1.47
CA ILE A 91 11.80 -3.84 -1.56
C ILE A 91 12.40 -4.58 -2.75
N SER A 92 12.84 -5.82 -2.52
CA SER A 92 13.33 -6.71 -3.58
C SER A 92 12.19 -7.55 -4.19
N LEU A 93 12.38 -8.08 -5.39
CA LEU A 93 11.41 -8.98 -6.02
C LEU A 93 11.24 -10.26 -5.19
N GLU A 94 12.34 -10.79 -4.66
CA GLU A 94 12.40 -11.98 -3.82
C GLU A 94 11.58 -11.80 -2.54
N GLU A 95 11.53 -10.59 -2.00
CA GLU A 95 10.69 -10.24 -0.86
C GLU A 95 9.20 -10.26 -1.20
N VAL A 96 8.82 -9.77 -2.38
CA VAL A 96 7.44 -9.83 -2.86
C VAL A 96 7.01 -11.28 -3.11
N GLU A 97 7.89 -12.08 -3.71
CA GLU A 97 7.63 -13.48 -4.05
C GLU A 97 7.29 -14.36 -2.84
N LYS A 98 7.88 -14.08 -1.66
CA LYS A 98 7.57 -14.80 -0.40
C LYS A 98 6.07 -14.80 -0.09
N PHE A 99 5.38 -13.73 -0.47
CA PHE A 99 3.95 -13.58 -0.23
C PHE A 99 3.10 -14.03 -1.43
N LEU A 100 3.70 -14.35 -2.58
CA LEU A 100 3.00 -14.82 -3.78
C LEU A 100 2.98 -16.36 -3.89
N LYS A 101 3.96 -17.07 -3.30
CA LYS A 101 4.06 -18.55 -3.33
C LYS A 101 3.03 -19.28 -2.44
N LYS A 102 1.93 -18.62 -2.06
CA LYS A 102 0.84 -19.17 -1.23
C LYS A 102 -0.50 -19.00 -1.92
#